data_AF-A0AB35HDK8-F1
#
_entry.id   AF-A0AB35HDK8-F1
#
_cell.length_a   1.000
_cell.length_b   1.000
_cell.length_c   1.000
_cell.angle_alpha   90.00
_cell.angle_beta   90.00
_cell.angle_gamma   90.00
#
_symmetry.space_group_name_H-M   'P 1'
#
loop_
_entity.id
_entity.type
_entity.pdbx_description
1 polymer ?
#
loop_
_entity_poly.entity_id
_entity_poly.type
_entity_poly.pdbx_seq_one_letter_code
_entity_poly.pdbx_strand_id
1 'polypeptide(L)'
;MAQIAANLQRIKNGQRRYAITPRVPAGFIQPEQLQKYIDVANEFGAVLKLTGSQRIMITNLKAEDVDKAWEMLGMEPAYTVSNRVRSVKICPGTTFCKRAKQDSVHLGMQIERKYLSQEMPSKMKIGVSGCLNSCTESRMKDVGIIGTVEGWNVYAGGSGGAHPRIGDLIAEVTTEKEALALVDRIIAYYKENAQIERMGEFIDRIGLEAFKAAVLGDLEGAPAESKSDEPAVFLPGHGNDPEPEAPRLEAGAPITPDTIIRDIVDTYPNVVPVLQSIGMGCLGCPSSTAEPLWQAAEIHGVNVYDLVQKLETARKGA
;
A
#
# COMPACT_ATOMS: atom_id res chain seq x y z
N MET A 1 -25.64 25.52 4.17
CA MET A 1 -24.74 25.10 5.26
C MET A 1 -23.98 23.86 4.78
N ALA A 2 -23.07 24.01 3.81
CA ALA A 2 -22.14 22.94 3.47
C ALA A 2 -21.26 22.72 4.70
N GLN A 3 -21.38 21.56 5.33
CA GLN A 3 -20.53 21.18 6.44
C GLN A 3 -19.12 21.07 5.86
N ILE A 4 -18.36 22.15 6.07
CA ILE A 4 -17.11 22.49 5.38
C ILE A 4 -16.23 21.25 5.29
N ALA A 5 -16.05 20.70 4.09
CA ALA A 5 -15.10 19.62 3.82
C ALA A 5 -13.64 20.13 3.86
N ALA A 6 -13.38 21.10 4.74
CA ALA A 6 -12.08 21.67 5.02
C ALA A 6 -11.79 21.57 6.51
N ASN A 7 -10.60 21.11 6.84
CA ASN A 7 -10.14 20.97 8.21
C ASN A 7 -9.42 22.24 8.63
N LEU A 8 -9.78 22.79 9.80
CA LEU A 8 -9.01 23.87 10.44
C LEU A 8 -7.60 23.35 10.75
N GLN A 9 -6.58 23.96 10.15
CA GLN A 9 -5.17 23.56 10.32
C GLN A 9 -4.46 24.42 11.35
N ARG A 10 -4.73 25.74 11.34
CA ARG A 10 -3.96 26.70 12.12
C ARG A 10 -4.80 27.92 12.49
N ILE A 11 -4.59 28.42 13.69
CA ILE A 11 -4.98 29.76 14.13
C ILE A 11 -3.70 30.54 14.44
N LYS A 12 -3.43 31.64 13.74
CA LYS A 12 -2.30 32.55 14.04
C LYS A 12 -2.78 33.99 13.99
N ASN A 13 -2.55 34.76 15.06
CA ASN A 13 -2.98 36.17 15.15
C ASN A 13 -4.48 36.36 14.84
N GLY A 14 -5.33 35.45 15.33
CA GLY A 14 -6.78 35.47 15.05
C GLY A 14 -7.18 34.96 13.65
N GLN A 15 -6.24 34.75 12.73
CA GLN A 15 -6.53 34.25 11.39
C GLN A 15 -6.60 32.72 11.38
N ARG A 16 -7.74 32.20 10.90
CA ARG A 16 -7.98 30.76 10.70
C ARG A 16 -7.56 30.37 9.28
N ARG A 17 -6.80 29.27 9.18
CA ARG A 17 -6.40 28.67 7.90
C ARG A 17 -6.89 27.23 7.81
N TYR A 18 -7.38 26.87 6.65
CA TYR A 18 -8.02 25.58 6.39
C TYR A 18 -7.21 24.77 5.38
N ALA A 19 -7.48 23.48 5.35
CA ALA A 19 -7.01 22.59 4.30
C ALA A 19 -8.13 21.69 3.81
N ILE A 20 -8.15 21.49 2.50
CA ILE A 20 -9.03 20.55 1.82
C ILE A 20 -8.23 19.35 1.34
N THR A 21 -8.84 18.18 1.34
CA THR A 21 -8.21 16.94 0.86
C THR A 21 -9.15 16.27 -0.11
N PRO A 22 -8.94 16.44 -1.43
CA PRO A 22 -9.76 15.78 -2.43
C PRO A 22 -9.49 14.28 -2.44
N ARG A 23 -10.48 13.51 -2.89
CA ARG A 23 -10.40 12.06 -3.03
C ARG A 23 -9.44 11.72 -4.17
N VAL A 24 -8.43 10.91 -3.86
CA VAL A 24 -7.52 10.31 -4.84
C VAL A 24 -7.59 8.79 -4.64
N PRO A 25 -8.39 8.06 -5.44
CA PRO A 25 -8.57 6.62 -5.28
C PRO A 25 -7.24 5.88 -5.39
N ALA A 26 -6.96 5.00 -4.44
CA ALA A 26 -5.71 4.22 -4.37
C ALA A 26 -4.40 5.03 -4.44
N GLY A 27 -4.45 6.36 -4.36
CA GLY A 27 -3.30 7.23 -4.56
C GLY A 27 -2.82 7.38 -6.00
N PHE A 28 -3.57 6.90 -7.00
CA PHE A 28 -3.26 7.13 -8.41
C PHE A 28 -3.95 8.42 -8.87
N ILE A 29 -3.19 9.28 -9.54
CA ILE A 29 -3.67 10.58 -10.04
C ILE A 29 -3.26 10.76 -11.48
N GLN A 30 -4.19 11.20 -12.32
CA GLN A 30 -3.89 11.53 -13.72
C GLN A 30 -3.22 12.92 -13.82
N PRO A 31 -2.35 13.16 -14.81
CA PRO A 31 -1.71 14.46 -15.00
C PRO A 31 -2.68 15.64 -15.05
N GLU A 32 -3.82 15.48 -15.73
CA GLU A 32 -4.86 16.51 -15.87
C GLU A 32 -5.52 16.82 -14.53
N GLN A 33 -5.70 15.80 -13.67
CA GLN A 33 -6.19 16.02 -12.31
C GLN A 33 -5.14 16.76 -11.49
N LEU A 34 -3.86 16.37 -11.58
CA LEU A 34 -2.77 17.03 -10.88
C LEU A 34 -2.62 18.50 -11.29
N GLN A 35 -2.86 18.83 -12.57
CA GLN A 35 -2.89 20.22 -13.05
C GLN A 35 -3.92 21.06 -12.29
N LYS A 36 -5.12 20.52 -12.02
CA LYS A 36 -6.14 21.24 -11.23
C LYS A 36 -5.66 21.57 -9.80
N TYR A 37 -4.90 20.67 -9.16
CA TYR A 37 -4.30 20.95 -7.86
C TYR A 37 -3.31 22.13 -7.93
N ILE A 38 -2.52 22.20 -9.01
CA ILE A 38 -1.56 23.27 -9.26
C ILE A 38 -2.31 24.59 -9.46
N ASP A 39 -3.36 24.60 -10.27
CA ASP A 39 -4.15 25.79 -10.56
C ASP A 39 -4.80 26.36 -9.30
N VAL A 40 -5.42 25.51 -8.48
CA VAL A 40 -5.99 25.90 -7.17
C VAL A 40 -4.89 26.39 -6.22
N ALA A 41 -3.74 25.72 -6.19
CA ALA A 41 -2.63 26.15 -5.33
C ALA A 41 -2.13 27.56 -5.68
N ASN A 42 -1.98 27.84 -6.98
CA ASN A 42 -1.53 29.13 -7.49
C ASN A 42 -2.56 30.24 -7.21
N GLU A 43 -3.85 29.99 -7.47
CA GLU A 43 -4.92 30.98 -7.27
C GLU A 43 -4.99 31.48 -5.82
N PHE A 44 -4.85 30.57 -4.85
CA PHE A 44 -5.04 30.90 -3.43
C PHE A 44 -3.73 31.07 -2.64
N GLY A 45 -2.56 31.00 -3.30
CA GLY A 45 -1.26 30.97 -2.61
C GLY A 45 -1.18 29.83 -1.59
N ALA A 46 -1.77 28.69 -1.94
CA ALA A 46 -1.85 27.50 -1.11
C ALA A 46 -0.62 26.60 -1.30
N VAL A 47 -0.39 25.72 -0.33
CA VAL A 47 0.72 24.75 -0.37
C VAL A 47 0.16 23.34 -0.49
N LEU A 48 0.67 22.58 -1.46
CA LEU A 48 0.34 21.17 -1.67
C LEU A 48 1.17 20.28 -0.73
N LYS A 49 0.51 19.41 0.02
CA LYS A 49 1.14 18.46 0.95
C LYS A 49 0.76 17.03 0.62
N LEU A 50 1.76 16.20 0.30
CA LEU A 50 1.61 14.76 0.26
C LEU A 50 1.35 14.21 1.67
N THR A 51 0.31 13.40 1.81
CA THR A 51 -0.11 12.79 3.07
C THR A 51 0.32 11.32 3.13
N GLY A 52 0.49 10.78 4.34
CA GLY A 52 0.83 9.36 4.54
C GLY A 52 -0.26 8.36 4.10
N SER A 53 -1.42 8.84 3.63
CA SER A 53 -2.50 8.02 3.09
C SER A 53 -2.64 8.18 1.58
N GLN A 54 -1.53 8.47 0.88
CA GLN A 54 -1.44 8.61 -0.58
C GLN A 54 -2.41 9.64 -1.16
N ARG A 55 -2.50 10.81 -0.54
CA ARG A 55 -3.34 11.92 -1.02
C ARG A 55 -2.56 13.22 -1.04
N ILE A 56 -3.02 14.15 -1.85
CA ILE A 56 -2.54 15.53 -1.92
C ILE A 56 -3.54 16.41 -1.17
N MET A 57 -3.06 17.11 -0.14
CA MET A 57 -3.85 18.07 0.64
C MET A 57 -3.48 19.48 0.19
N ILE A 58 -4.48 20.35 -0.03
CA ILE A 58 -4.30 21.77 -0.34
C ILE A 58 -4.46 22.55 0.96
N THR A 59 -3.42 23.25 1.38
CA THR A 59 -3.35 23.91 2.70
C THR A 59 -3.33 25.43 2.58
N ASN A 60 -3.46 26.14 3.70
CA ASN A 60 -3.35 27.60 3.81
C ASN A 60 -4.52 28.41 3.20
N LEU A 61 -5.65 27.75 2.94
CA LEU A 61 -6.86 28.43 2.45
C LEU A 61 -7.48 29.31 3.54
N LYS A 62 -8.05 30.47 3.17
CA LYS A 62 -8.94 31.21 4.07
C LYS A 62 -10.32 30.55 4.09
N ALA A 63 -11.15 30.91 5.07
CA ALA A 63 -12.51 30.37 5.16
C ALA A 63 -13.33 30.72 3.91
N GLU A 64 -13.27 31.97 3.45
CA GLU A 64 -14.01 32.45 2.27
C GLU A 64 -13.58 31.80 0.95
N ASP A 65 -12.37 31.25 0.89
CA ASP A 65 -11.79 30.68 -0.34
C ASP A 65 -12.17 29.21 -0.55
N VAL A 66 -12.66 28.52 0.48
CA VAL A 66 -12.86 27.06 0.46
C VAL A 66 -13.82 26.61 -0.62
N ASP A 67 -14.96 27.28 -0.76
CA ASP A 67 -16.00 26.86 -1.72
C ASP A 67 -15.52 27.05 -3.17
N LYS A 68 -14.86 28.18 -3.46
CA LYS A 68 -14.25 28.42 -4.78
C LYS A 68 -13.12 27.43 -5.08
N ALA A 69 -12.32 27.05 -4.08
CA ALA A 69 -11.28 26.03 -4.26
C ALA A 69 -11.86 24.66 -4.62
N TRP A 70 -12.99 24.27 -4.03
CA TRP A 70 -13.71 23.04 -4.40
C TRP A 70 -14.31 23.12 -5.81
N GLU A 71 -14.92 24.25 -6.16
CA GLU A 71 -15.47 24.50 -7.50
C GLU A 71 -14.39 24.35 -8.59
N MET A 72 -13.22 24.98 -8.38
CA MET A 72 -12.09 24.88 -9.31
C MET A 72 -11.53 23.45 -9.44
N LEU A 73 -11.48 22.69 -8.34
CA LEU A 73 -11.06 21.29 -8.37
C LEU A 73 -12.06 20.42 -9.14
N GLY A 74 -13.36 20.63 -8.93
CA GLY A 74 -14.41 19.74 -9.44
C GLY A 74 -14.23 18.29 -8.98
N MET A 75 -13.83 18.10 -7.73
CA MET A 75 -13.55 16.80 -7.12
C MET A 75 -14.28 16.65 -5.79
N GLU A 76 -14.57 15.41 -5.42
CA GLU A 76 -15.18 15.10 -4.12
C GLU A 76 -14.15 15.10 -2.98
N PRO A 77 -14.57 15.45 -1.75
CA PRO A 77 -13.71 15.32 -0.59
C PRO A 77 -13.39 13.85 -0.28
N ALA A 78 -12.18 13.61 0.23
CA ALA A 78 -11.75 12.27 0.64
C ALA A 78 -12.64 11.69 1.75
N TYR A 79 -13.22 12.56 2.58
CA TYR A 79 -14.20 12.23 3.60
C TYR A 79 -14.87 13.50 4.17
N THR A 80 -16.04 13.32 4.77
CA THR A 80 -16.96 14.38 5.24
C THR A 80 -17.16 14.45 6.76
N VAL A 81 -16.79 13.42 7.54
CA VAL A 81 -16.87 13.40 9.03
C VAL A 81 -15.70 12.66 9.67
N SER A 82 -15.60 12.72 11.00
CA SER A 82 -14.43 12.28 11.75
C SER A 82 -14.30 10.76 11.90
N ASN A 83 -15.35 10.06 12.32
CA ASN A 83 -15.33 8.63 12.67
C ASN A 83 -15.90 7.78 11.52
N ARG A 84 -15.00 7.19 10.73
CA ARG A 84 -15.31 6.49 9.48
C ARG A 84 -14.09 5.77 8.94
N VAL A 85 -14.28 5.02 7.87
CA VAL A 85 -13.18 4.61 6.97
C VAL A 85 -12.63 5.84 6.27
N ARG A 86 -11.44 6.28 6.70
CA ARG A 86 -10.74 7.47 6.18
C ARG A 86 -9.97 7.18 4.90
N SER A 87 -9.40 5.99 4.79
CA SER A 87 -8.48 5.67 3.72
C SER A 87 -8.31 4.18 3.51
N VAL A 88 -8.25 3.80 2.24
CA VAL A 88 -7.68 2.54 1.80
C VAL A 88 -6.35 2.89 1.12
N LYS A 89 -5.23 2.56 1.77
CA LYS A 89 -3.87 2.80 1.24
C LYS A 89 -3.48 1.56 0.43
N ILE A 90 -3.05 1.72 -0.82
CA ILE A 90 -2.89 0.63 -1.78
C ILE A 90 -1.50 0.72 -2.40
N CYS A 91 -0.73 -0.37 -2.40
CA CYS A 91 0.56 -0.36 -3.09
C CYS A 91 0.35 -0.52 -4.61
N PRO A 92 1.38 -0.32 -5.44
CA PRO A 92 1.21 -0.39 -6.89
C PRO A 92 0.80 -1.77 -7.44
N GLY A 93 0.72 -2.81 -6.59
CA GLY A 93 0.25 -4.14 -6.95
C GLY A 93 1.07 -4.81 -8.05
N THR A 94 0.54 -5.89 -8.60
CA THR A 94 1.08 -6.52 -9.82
C THR A 94 0.95 -5.60 -11.03
N THR A 95 0.10 -4.55 -10.96
CA THR A 95 -0.09 -3.56 -12.01
C THR A 95 1.18 -2.77 -12.32
N PHE A 96 1.94 -2.36 -11.31
CA PHE A 96 3.12 -1.49 -11.50
C PHE A 96 4.34 -1.88 -10.67
N CYS A 97 4.31 -3.03 -9.98
CA CYS A 97 5.42 -3.48 -9.14
C CYS A 97 5.79 -4.94 -9.41
N LYS A 98 7.04 -5.17 -9.85
CA LYS A 98 7.62 -6.51 -10.05
C LYS A 98 7.60 -7.43 -8.83
N ARG A 99 7.42 -6.87 -7.63
CA ARG A 99 7.54 -7.58 -6.36
C ARG A 99 6.21 -8.12 -5.85
N ALA A 100 5.11 -7.61 -6.40
CA ALA A 100 3.80 -7.98 -5.92
C ALA A 100 3.52 -9.44 -6.27
N LYS A 101 3.02 -10.18 -5.30
CA LYS A 101 2.58 -11.57 -5.47
C LYS A 101 1.08 -11.63 -5.76
N GLN A 102 0.32 -10.63 -5.31
CA GLN A 102 -1.12 -10.48 -5.56
C GLN A 102 -1.49 -9.08 -6.06
N ASP A 103 -2.63 -8.96 -6.77
CA ASP A 103 -3.16 -7.69 -7.28
C ASP A 103 -3.83 -6.87 -6.17
N SER A 104 -3.03 -6.08 -5.45
CA SER A 104 -3.55 -5.16 -4.43
C SER A 104 -4.34 -3.99 -4.98
N VAL A 105 -4.15 -3.62 -6.26
CA VAL A 105 -4.87 -2.50 -6.87
C VAL A 105 -6.32 -2.90 -7.06
N HIS A 106 -6.57 -4.09 -7.63
CA HIS A 106 -7.92 -4.59 -7.85
C HIS A 106 -8.70 -4.74 -6.52
N LEU A 107 -8.19 -5.54 -5.58
CA LEU A 107 -8.82 -5.75 -4.27
C LEU A 107 -8.97 -4.43 -3.48
N GLY A 108 -7.93 -3.60 -3.48
CA GLY A 108 -7.96 -2.32 -2.78
C GLY A 108 -9.04 -1.38 -3.30
N MET A 109 -9.22 -1.31 -4.62
CA MET A 109 -10.25 -0.47 -5.24
C MET A 109 -11.67 -0.98 -4.96
N GLN A 110 -11.87 -2.31 -4.92
CA GLN A 110 -13.15 -2.89 -4.48
C GLN A 110 -13.48 -2.48 -3.03
N ILE A 111 -12.51 -2.62 -2.11
CA ILE A 111 -12.66 -2.22 -0.72
C ILE A 111 -12.93 -0.72 -0.60
N GLU A 112 -12.19 0.12 -1.34
CA GLU A 112 -12.41 1.57 -1.30
C GLU A 112 -13.81 1.94 -1.77
N ARG A 113 -14.28 1.39 -2.90
CA ARG A 113 -15.65 1.65 -3.40
C ARG A 113 -16.72 1.25 -2.39
N LYS A 114 -16.53 0.14 -1.69
CA LYS A 114 -17.51 -0.39 -0.74
C LYS A 114 -17.53 0.39 0.57
N TYR A 115 -16.36 0.76 1.09
CA TYR A 115 -16.22 1.20 2.48
C TYR A 115 -15.84 2.66 2.66
N LEU A 116 -15.35 3.35 1.63
CA LEU A 116 -14.87 4.72 1.78
C LEU A 116 -15.98 5.60 2.38
N SER A 117 -15.61 6.36 3.42
CA SER A 117 -16.51 7.24 4.14
C SER A 117 -17.67 6.56 4.89
N GLN A 118 -17.71 5.23 4.95
CA GLN A 118 -18.65 4.52 5.82
C GLN A 118 -18.39 4.89 7.27
N GLU A 119 -19.43 5.31 7.99
CA GLU A 119 -19.38 5.64 9.41
C GLU A 119 -18.96 4.44 10.24
N MET A 120 -18.09 4.70 11.22
CA MET A 120 -17.47 3.71 12.08
C MET A 120 -17.43 4.22 13.53
N PRO A 121 -17.34 3.33 14.53
CA PRO A 121 -17.21 3.73 15.94
C PRO A 121 -16.02 4.67 16.22
N SER A 122 -14.93 4.54 15.45
CA SER A 122 -13.78 5.44 15.46
C SER A 122 -13.16 5.55 14.07
N LYS A 123 -12.12 6.39 13.91
CA LYS A 123 -11.39 6.50 12.63
C LYS A 123 -10.79 5.14 12.26
N MET A 124 -11.04 4.70 11.03
CA MET A 124 -10.55 3.44 10.49
C MET A 124 -9.68 3.69 9.25
N LYS A 125 -8.56 2.99 9.16
CA LYS A 125 -7.68 2.95 8.00
C LYS A 125 -7.53 1.51 7.54
N ILE A 126 -7.52 1.31 6.23
CA ILE A 126 -7.29 0.02 5.60
C ILE A 126 -6.00 0.11 4.76
N GLY A 127 -5.22 -0.97 4.73
CA GLY A 127 -4.02 -1.07 3.90
C GLY A 127 -4.02 -2.36 3.09
N VAL A 128 -3.78 -2.26 1.78
CA VAL A 128 -3.71 -3.41 0.87
C VAL A 128 -2.36 -3.41 0.17
N SER A 129 -1.54 -4.41 0.47
CA SER A 129 -0.21 -4.59 -0.13
C SER A 129 -0.16 -5.89 -0.89
N GLY A 130 0.36 -5.88 -2.11
CA GLY A 130 0.50 -7.09 -2.94
C GLY A 130 1.62 -8.05 -2.51
N CYS A 131 2.48 -7.67 -1.55
CA CYS A 131 3.54 -8.55 -1.03
C CYS A 131 3.96 -8.17 0.41
N LEU A 132 4.78 -9.02 1.02
CA LEU A 132 5.29 -8.89 2.40
C LEU A 132 6.08 -7.61 2.68
N ASN A 133 6.61 -6.93 1.65
CA ASN A 133 7.26 -5.62 1.82
C ASN A 133 6.31 -4.57 2.42
N SER A 134 4.99 -4.78 2.27
CA SER A 134 3.97 -4.02 2.99
C SER A 134 4.13 -2.49 2.85
N CYS A 135 4.31 -1.98 1.62
CA CYS A 135 4.49 -0.53 1.35
C CYS A 135 3.33 0.34 1.85
N THR A 136 2.18 -0.26 2.14
CA THR A 136 1.01 0.43 2.73
C THR A 136 1.00 0.37 4.24
N GLU A 137 2.05 -0.12 4.89
CA GLU A 137 2.10 -0.40 6.32
C GLU A 137 0.87 -1.21 6.80
N SER A 138 0.47 -2.24 6.05
CA SER A 138 -0.79 -2.97 6.26
C SER A 138 -0.96 -3.47 7.71
N ARG A 139 0.13 -3.94 8.34
CA ARG A 139 0.11 -4.38 9.75
C ARG A 139 -0.10 -3.26 10.77
N MET A 140 0.01 -2.00 10.37
CA MET A 140 -0.25 -0.82 11.22
C MET A 140 -1.58 -0.12 10.89
N LYS A 141 -2.42 -0.75 10.07
CA LYS A 141 -3.78 -0.29 9.75
C LYS A 141 -4.81 -1.06 10.58
N ASP A 142 -5.96 -0.46 10.79
CA ASP A 142 -7.06 -1.09 11.53
C ASP A 142 -7.43 -2.42 10.84
N VAL A 143 -7.47 -2.43 9.49
CA VAL A 143 -7.53 -3.66 8.69
C VAL A 143 -6.37 -3.67 7.69
N GLY A 144 -5.59 -4.74 7.69
CA GLY A 144 -4.44 -4.91 6.81
C GLY A 144 -4.57 -6.14 5.94
N ILE A 145 -4.31 -6.02 4.64
CA ILE A 145 -4.28 -7.14 3.71
C ILE A 145 -2.90 -7.18 3.06
N ILE A 146 -2.27 -8.34 3.05
CA ILE A 146 -0.94 -8.57 2.49
C ILE A 146 -0.95 -9.80 1.60
N GLY A 147 -0.61 -9.63 0.32
CA GLY A 147 -0.46 -10.72 -0.63
C GLY A 147 0.75 -11.60 -0.31
N THR A 148 0.57 -12.90 -0.48
CA THR A 148 1.60 -13.93 -0.45
C THR A 148 1.54 -14.73 -1.74
N VAL A 149 2.45 -15.67 -1.93
CA VAL A 149 2.38 -16.60 -3.07
C VAL A 149 1.19 -17.56 -2.96
N GLU A 150 0.73 -17.85 -1.73
CA GLU A 150 -0.37 -18.77 -1.44
C GLU A 150 -1.75 -18.08 -1.41
N GLY A 151 -1.79 -16.75 -1.37
CA GLY A 151 -3.02 -15.97 -1.33
C GLY A 151 -2.85 -14.66 -0.56
N TRP A 152 -3.62 -14.47 0.50
CA TRP A 152 -3.69 -13.23 1.28
C TRP A 152 -3.67 -13.47 2.78
N ASN A 153 -2.85 -12.69 3.48
CA ASN A 153 -2.84 -12.62 4.93
C ASN A 153 -3.66 -11.40 5.36
N VAL A 154 -4.70 -11.64 6.14
CA VAL A 154 -5.62 -10.59 6.64
C VAL A 154 -5.35 -10.33 8.12
N TYR A 155 -5.12 -9.06 8.44
CA TYR A 155 -4.77 -8.55 9.76
C TYR A 155 -5.84 -7.58 10.27
N ALA A 156 -6.02 -7.52 11.59
CA ALA A 156 -6.92 -6.56 12.23
C ALA A 156 -6.31 -5.94 13.50
N GLY A 157 -6.79 -4.76 13.89
CA GLY A 157 -6.40 -4.10 15.15
C GLY A 157 -5.12 -3.27 15.10
N GLY A 158 -4.47 -3.14 13.94
CA GLY A 158 -3.27 -2.33 13.79
C GLY A 158 -3.57 -0.83 13.94
N SER A 159 -2.61 -0.08 14.49
CA SER A 159 -2.72 1.37 14.53
C SER A 159 -1.37 2.08 14.58
N GLY A 160 -1.27 3.20 13.87
CA GLY A 160 -0.23 4.20 14.10
C GLY A 160 -0.77 5.37 14.93
N GLY A 161 0.10 6.03 15.70
CA GLY A 161 -0.24 7.19 16.52
C GLY A 161 0.55 7.21 17.83
N ALA A 162 -0.04 7.84 18.85
CA ALA A 162 0.57 7.94 20.18
C ALA A 162 0.77 6.58 20.87
N HIS A 163 -0.13 5.63 20.61
CA HIS A 163 -0.04 4.24 21.07
C HIS A 163 0.01 3.32 19.84
N PRO A 164 1.19 3.09 19.25
CA PRO A 164 1.31 2.21 18.08
C PRO A 164 0.99 0.76 18.48
N ARG A 165 0.23 0.08 17.63
CA ARG A 165 -0.16 -1.33 17.79
C ARG A 165 0.04 -2.06 16.46
N ILE A 166 0.70 -3.20 16.50
CA ILE A 166 0.77 -4.10 15.34
C ILE A 166 -0.52 -4.90 15.29
N GLY A 167 -1.09 -5.04 14.10
CA GLY A 167 -2.32 -5.82 13.87
C GLY A 167 -2.06 -7.31 14.00
N ASP A 168 -3.06 -8.01 14.51
CA ASP A 168 -3.04 -9.46 14.69
C ASP A 168 -3.40 -10.15 13.38
N LEU A 169 -2.69 -11.24 13.06
CA LEU A 169 -3.07 -12.09 11.93
C LEU A 169 -4.40 -12.78 12.26
N ILE A 170 -5.42 -12.51 11.46
CA ILE A 170 -6.76 -13.08 11.62
C ILE A 170 -6.86 -14.40 10.86
N ALA A 171 -6.51 -14.39 9.57
CA ALA A 171 -6.49 -15.57 8.72
C ALA A 171 -5.50 -15.43 7.56
N GLU A 172 -5.11 -16.57 7.05
CA GLU A 172 -4.51 -16.73 5.73
C GLU A 172 -5.57 -17.36 4.83
N VAL A 173 -5.84 -16.73 3.69
CA VAL A 173 -6.88 -17.15 2.75
C VAL A 173 -6.28 -17.26 1.37
N THR A 174 -6.83 -18.14 0.53
CA THR A 174 -6.21 -18.49 -0.75
C THR A 174 -6.66 -17.58 -1.88
N THR A 175 -7.86 -17.01 -1.78
CA THR A 175 -8.46 -16.20 -2.84
C THR A 175 -8.73 -14.75 -2.42
N GLU A 176 -8.74 -13.86 -3.41
CA GLU A 176 -9.17 -12.47 -3.22
C GLU A 176 -10.58 -12.37 -2.64
N LYS A 177 -11.46 -13.28 -3.06
CA LYS A 177 -12.86 -13.34 -2.65
C LYS A 177 -13.00 -13.66 -1.16
N GLU A 178 -12.27 -14.64 -0.67
CA GLU A 178 -12.20 -14.97 0.76
C GLU A 178 -11.63 -13.79 1.56
N ALA A 179 -10.61 -13.11 1.02
CA ALA A 179 -10.04 -11.92 1.67
C ALA A 179 -11.09 -10.80 1.79
N LEU A 180 -11.85 -10.52 0.72
CA LEU A 180 -12.91 -9.53 0.74
C LEU A 180 -14.04 -9.91 1.71
N ALA A 181 -14.47 -11.18 1.71
CA ALA A 181 -15.50 -11.68 2.63
C ALA A 181 -15.05 -11.56 4.09
N LEU A 182 -13.80 -11.86 4.40
CA LEU A 182 -13.26 -11.71 5.75
C LEU A 182 -13.17 -10.23 6.17
N VAL A 183 -12.75 -9.33 5.26
CA VAL A 183 -12.77 -7.89 5.50
C VAL A 183 -14.18 -7.40 5.79
N ASP A 184 -15.18 -7.87 5.05
CA ASP A 184 -16.58 -7.53 5.28
C ASP A 184 -17.03 -7.89 6.69
N ARG A 185 -16.70 -9.10 7.14
CA ARG A 185 -17.07 -9.59 8.46
C ARG A 185 -16.35 -8.86 9.59
N ILE A 186 -15.06 -8.56 9.41
CA ILE A 186 -14.28 -7.74 10.35
C ILE A 186 -14.94 -6.37 10.52
N ILE A 187 -15.28 -5.70 9.41
CA ILE A 187 -15.87 -4.36 9.44
C ILE A 187 -17.27 -4.38 10.04
N ALA A 188 -18.12 -5.34 9.65
CA ALA A 188 -19.47 -5.48 10.19
C ALA A 188 -19.44 -5.75 11.70
N TYR A 189 -18.65 -6.73 12.14
CA TYR A 189 -18.56 -7.10 13.54
C TYR A 189 -18.03 -5.95 14.41
N TYR A 190 -16.99 -5.25 13.96
CA TYR A 190 -16.48 -4.06 14.65
C TYR A 190 -17.54 -2.95 14.74
N LYS A 191 -18.25 -2.67 13.64
CA LYS A 191 -19.27 -1.62 13.61
C LYS A 191 -20.43 -1.92 14.55
N GLU A 192 -20.82 -3.18 14.68
CA GLU A 192 -21.96 -3.62 15.51
C GLU A 192 -21.62 -3.72 17.00
N ASN A 193 -20.38 -4.08 17.35
CA ASN A 193 -20.03 -4.51 18.71
C ASN A 193 -19.03 -3.60 19.44
N ALA A 194 -18.34 -2.69 18.74
CA ALA A 194 -17.41 -1.77 19.37
C ALA A 194 -18.13 -0.55 19.96
N GLN A 195 -17.58 -0.04 21.06
CA GLN A 195 -17.92 1.27 21.60
C GLN A 195 -17.18 2.36 20.80
N ILE A 196 -17.19 3.61 21.26
CA ILE A 196 -16.34 4.68 20.69
C ILE A 196 -14.88 4.43 21.09
N GLU A 197 -14.24 3.49 20.41
CA GLU A 197 -12.89 2.98 20.66
C GLU A 197 -12.23 2.59 19.33
N ARG A 198 -10.91 2.39 19.28
CA ARG A 198 -10.21 1.91 18.08
C ARG A 198 -10.36 0.39 17.93
N MET A 199 -10.22 -0.14 16.71
CA MET A 199 -10.32 -1.59 16.48
C MET A 199 -9.33 -2.40 17.32
N GLY A 200 -8.11 -1.89 17.52
CA GLY A 200 -7.12 -2.54 18.40
C GLY A 200 -7.60 -2.61 19.85
N GLU A 201 -8.12 -1.50 20.38
CA GLU A 201 -8.66 -1.43 21.76
C GLU A 201 -9.88 -2.34 21.92
N PHE A 202 -10.74 -2.40 20.90
CA PHE A 202 -11.87 -3.31 20.85
C PHE A 202 -11.43 -4.78 20.93
N ILE A 203 -10.44 -5.17 20.13
CA ILE A 203 -9.88 -6.54 20.15
C ILE A 203 -9.24 -6.84 21.50
N ASP A 204 -8.47 -5.90 22.07
CA ASP A 204 -7.83 -6.06 23.37
C ASP A 204 -8.87 -6.23 24.49
N ARG A 205 -10.01 -5.55 24.39
CA ARG A 205 -11.12 -5.63 25.35
C ARG A 205 -11.86 -6.96 25.30
N ILE A 206 -12.16 -7.50 24.11
CA ILE A 206 -12.94 -8.75 23.98
C ILE A 206 -12.06 -10.01 23.92
N GLY A 207 -10.76 -9.84 23.64
CA GLY A 207 -9.81 -10.92 23.40
C GLY A 207 -9.75 -11.34 21.93
N LEU A 208 -8.54 -11.61 21.44
CA LEU A 208 -8.28 -11.98 20.04
C LEU A 208 -9.03 -13.26 19.62
N GLU A 209 -9.10 -14.26 20.49
CA GLU A 209 -9.77 -15.52 20.19
C GLU A 209 -11.28 -15.33 20.00
N ALA A 210 -11.92 -14.51 20.84
CA ALA A 210 -13.34 -14.17 20.69
C ALA A 210 -13.59 -13.38 19.40
N PHE A 211 -12.68 -12.45 19.06
CA PHE A 211 -12.76 -11.72 17.80
C PHE A 211 -12.64 -12.65 16.59
N LYS A 212 -11.62 -13.53 16.57
CA LYS A 212 -11.42 -14.53 15.50
C LYS A 212 -12.63 -15.43 15.33
N ALA A 213 -13.18 -15.96 16.43
CA ALA A 213 -14.38 -16.81 16.39
C ALA A 213 -15.57 -16.11 15.72
N ALA A 214 -15.76 -14.81 15.95
CA ALA A 214 -16.85 -14.05 15.36
C ALA A 214 -16.67 -13.79 13.84
N VAL A 215 -15.43 -13.53 13.40
CA VAL A 215 -15.17 -13.07 12.02
C VAL A 215 -14.77 -14.19 11.05
N LEU A 216 -14.32 -15.35 11.52
CA LEU A 216 -13.82 -16.44 10.67
C LEU A 216 -14.94 -17.24 9.98
N GLY A 217 -15.93 -17.78 10.71
CA GLY A 217 -17.10 -18.55 10.20
C GLY A 217 -16.81 -19.47 9.00
N ASP A 218 -17.82 -19.72 8.14
CA ASP A 218 -17.64 -20.55 6.94
C ASP A 218 -17.11 -19.68 5.80
N LEU A 219 -15.81 -19.76 5.51
CA LEU A 219 -15.15 -19.04 4.41
C LEU A 219 -15.47 -19.69 3.03
N GLU A 220 -16.72 -20.03 2.77
CA GLU A 220 -17.20 -20.43 1.43
C GLU A 220 -18.27 -19.45 0.95
N GLY A 221 -18.12 -18.80 -0.22
CA GLY A 221 -19.16 -17.88 -0.68
C GLY A 221 -19.15 -17.46 -2.14
N ALA A 222 -20.17 -17.88 -2.90
CA ALA A 222 -21.08 -17.19 -3.86
C ALA A 222 -20.57 -16.32 -5.05
N PRO A 223 -21.18 -16.40 -6.26
CA PRO A 223 -20.64 -15.81 -7.49
C PRO A 223 -20.64 -14.27 -7.49
N ALA A 224 -19.59 -13.68 -8.06
CA ALA A 224 -19.47 -12.25 -8.25
C ALA A 224 -20.42 -11.78 -9.38
N GLU A 225 -21.43 -11.00 -9.05
CA GLU A 225 -22.13 -10.20 -10.07
C GLU A 225 -21.28 -8.96 -10.39
N SER A 226 -20.62 -8.99 -11.55
CA SER A 226 -20.04 -7.79 -12.14
C SER A 226 -21.08 -7.10 -13.01
N LYS A 227 -21.45 -5.87 -12.67
CA LYS A 227 -21.98 -4.94 -13.67
C LYS A 227 -20.79 -4.29 -14.35
N SER A 228 -20.51 -4.73 -15.57
CA SER A 228 -19.41 -4.30 -16.41
C SER A 228 -19.80 -3.11 -17.27
N ASP A 229 -19.11 -1.99 -17.10
CA ASP A 229 -18.89 -0.94 -18.12
C ASP A 229 -17.54 -0.21 -17.93
N GLU A 230 -16.60 -0.77 -17.15
CA GLU A 230 -15.27 -0.17 -16.95
C GLU A 230 -14.18 -0.86 -17.79
N PRO A 231 -13.20 -0.11 -18.31
CA PRO A 231 -12.21 -0.61 -19.26
C PRO A 231 -11.26 -1.62 -18.62
N ALA A 232 -11.08 -2.76 -19.28
CA ALA A 232 -10.03 -3.72 -18.95
C ALA A 232 -8.64 -3.12 -19.24
N VAL A 233 -7.77 -3.09 -18.24
CA VAL A 233 -6.36 -2.72 -18.41
C VAL A 233 -5.57 -3.99 -18.69
N PHE A 234 -5.19 -4.21 -19.94
CA PHE A 234 -4.21 -5.23 -20.32
C PHE A 234 -2.85 -4.55 -20.53
N LEU A 235 -1.84 -4.98 -19.78
CA LEU A 235 -0.45 -4.56 -19.98
C LEU A 235 0.47 -5.79 -20.03
N PRO A 236 1.53 -5.76 -20.86
CA PRO A 236 2.47 -6.84 -21.01
C PRO A 236 3.45 -6.86 -19.83
N GLY A 237 3.54 -8.00 -19.13
CA GLY A 237 4.50 -8.23 -18.06
C GLY A 237 4.37 -9.67 -17.56
N HIS A 238 5.46 -10.42 -17.67
CA HIS A 238 5.51 -11.87 -17.45
C HIS A 238 5.11 -12.25 -16.02
N GLY A 239 4.35 -13.35 -15.93
CA GLY A 239 3.86 -13.94 -14.68
C GLY A 239 4.97 -14.45 -13.77
N ASN A 240 4.65 -14.55 -12.48
CA ASN A 240 5.49 -15.08 -11.43
C ASN A 240 5.46 -16.61 -11.43
N ASP A 241 6.50 -17.27 -11.94
CA ASP A 241 6.75 -18.67 -11.62
C ASP A 241 7.23 -18.81 -10.16
N PRO A 242 6.90 -19.91 -9.46
CA PRO A 242 7.36 -20.15 -8.09
C PRO A 242 8.88 -20.30 -8.02
N GLU A 243 9.50 -19.59 -7.07
CA GLU A 243 10.95 -19.57 -6.84
C GLU A 243 11.45 -20.89 -6.21
N PRO A 244 12.44 -21.59 -6.80
CA PRO A 244 13.12 -22.69 -6.13
C PRO A 244 14.09 -22.18 -5.06
N GLU A 245 14.15 -22.87 -3.90
CA GLU A 245 15.18 -22.63 -2.88
C GLU A 245 16.56 -23.03 -3.43
N ALA A 246 17.29 -22.06 -4.01
CA ALA A 246 18.67 -22.26 -4.44
C ALA A 246 19.61 -22.34 -3.21
N PRO A 247 20.60 -23.25 -3.18
CA PRO A 247 21.58 -23.32 -2.11
C PRO A 247 22.42 -22.04 -2.04
N ARG A 248 22.81 -21.64 -0.82
CA ARG A 248 23.64 -20.44 -0.59
C ARG A 248 24.99 -20.57 -1.27
N LEU A 249 25.46 -19.48 -1.89
CA LEU A 249 26.78 -19.41 -2.53
C LEU A 249 27.90 -19.61 -1.50
N GLU A 250 28.75 -20.61 -1.72
CA GLU A 250 29.93 -20.85 -0.87
C GLU A 250 31.11 -19.95 -1.27
N ALA A 251 31.93 -19.57 -0.28
CA ALA A 251 33.12 -18.76 -0.50
C ALA A 251 34.12 -19.46 -1.43
N GLY A 252 34.24 -18.94 -2.65
CA GLY A 252 35.13 -19.44 -3.71
C GLY A 252 34.36 -19.97 -4.92
N ALA A 253 33.07 -20.27 -4.77
CA ALA A 253 32.21 -20.72 -5.86
C ALA A 253 31.98 -19.61 -6.91
N PRO A 254 31.97 -19.94 -8.21
CA PRO A 254 31.72 -18.95 -9.27
C PRO A 254 30.31 -18.38 -9.18
N ILE A 255 30.17 -17.10 -9.51
CA ILE A 255 28.87 -16.45 -9.68
C ILE A 255 28.28 -16.94 -11.01
N THR A 256 27.03 -17.42 -10.96
CA THR A 256 26.27 -17.89 -12.13
C THR A 256 25.00 -17.02 -12.33
N PRO A 257 24.35 -17.09 -13.51
CA PRO A 257 23.05 -16.45 -13.74
C PRO A 257 21.99 -16.76 -12.66
N ASP A 258 21.99 -17.98 -12.13
CA ASP A 258 21.02 -18.44 -11.14
C ASP A 258 21.41 -18.12 -9.69
N THR A 259 22.59 -17.54 -9.47
CA THR A 259 23.04 -17.20 -8.12
C THR A 259 22.18 -16.06 -7.54
N ILE A 260 21.71 -16.22 -6.31
CA ILE A 260 20.90 -15.21 -5.61
C ILE A 260 21.76 -14.00 -5.25
N ILE A 261 21.25 -12.80 -5.54
CA ILE A 261 22.01 -11.55 -5.41
C ILE A 261 22.44 -11.29 -3.97
N ARG A 262 21.60 -11.64 -2.97
CA ARG A 262 21.95 -11.54 -1.55
C ARG A 262 23.21 -12.35 -1.25
N ASP A 263 23.28 -13.58 -1.74
CA ASP A 263 24.41 -14.46 -1.46
C ASP A 263 25.68 -13.94 -2.14
N ILE A 264 25.56 -13.34 -3.33
CA ILE A 264 26.68 -12.65 -4.00
C ILE A 264 27.19 -11.49 -3.14
N VAL A 265 26.30 -10.63 -2.65
CA VAL A 265 26.65 -9.43 -1.87
C VAL A 265 27.24 -9.80 -0.51
N ASP A 266 26.65 -10.78 0.17
CA ASP A 266 27.08 -11.23 1.49
C ASP A 266 28.43 -11.95 1.41
N THR A 267 28.67 -12.73 0.34
CA THR A 267 29.92 -13.49 0.15
C THR A 267 31.05 -12.62 -0.42
N TYR A 268 30.72 -11.69 -1.32
CA TYR A 268 31.68 -10.86 -2.04
C TYR A 268 31.33 -9.36 -1.98
N PRO A 269 31.49 -8.69 -0.83
CA PRO A 269 31.11 -7.27 -0.67
C PRO A 269 31.78 -6.32 -1.67
N ASN A 270 32.96 -6.70 -2.20
CA ASN A 270 33.70 -5.95 -3.22
C ASN A 270 32.98 -5.87 -4.59
N VAL A 271 31.98 -6.71 -4.86
CA VAL A 271 31.22 -6.67 -6.12
C VAL A 271 30.04 -5.69 -6.08
N VAL A 272 29.70 -5.14 -4.90
CA VAL A 272 28.59 -4.19 -4.70
C VAL A 272 28.63 -3.00 -5.68
N PRO A 273 29.78 -2.35 -5.96
CA PRO A 273 29.84 -1.25 -6.92
C PRO A 273 29.41 -1.65 -8.34
N VAL A 274 29.65 -2.91 -8.75
CA VAL A 274 29.24 -3.42 -10.07
C VAL A 274 27.72 -3.54 -10.14
N LEU A 275 27.08 -4.08 -9.11
CA LEU A 275 25.62 -4.17 -9.02
C LEU A 275 24.98 -2.77 -8.95
N GLN A 276 25.58 -1.84 -8.19
CA GLN A 276 25.12 -0.45 -8.15
C GLN A 276 25.24 0.25 -9.51
N SER A 277 26.26 -0.08 -10.32
CA SER A 277 26.48 0.52 -11.65
C SER A 277 25.35 0.22 -12.65
N ILE A 278 24.60 -0.87 -12.44
CA ILE A 278 23.43 -1.23 -13.26
C ILE A 278 22.10 -0.71 -12.66
N GLY A 279 22.16 0.11 -11.59
CA GLY A 279 20.99 0.69 -10.95
C GLY A 279 20.50 -0.03 -9.69
N MET A 280 21.21 -1.06 -9.19
CA MET A 280 20.87 -1.72 -7.94
C MET A 280 21.41 -0.96 -6.72
N GLY A 281 20.79 0.18 -6.39
CA GLY A 281 21.24 1.04 -5.27
C GLY A 281 20.90 0.53 -3.87
N CYS A 282 19.94 -0.39 -3.72
CA CYS A 282 19.36 -0.80 -2.44
C CYS A 282 19.74 -2.23 -2.02
N LEU A 283 21.01 -2.63 -2.16
CA LEU A 283 21.46 -4.01 -1.92
C LEU A 283 21.37 -4.48 -0.45
N GLY A 284 21.14 -3.57 0.50
CA GLY A 284 20.81 -3.94 1.89
C GLY A 284 19.33 -4.34 2.10
N CYS A 285 18.49 -4.24 1.08
CA CYS A 285 17.07 -4.53 1.16
C CYS A 285 16.82 -5.98 0.72
N PRO A 286 16.28 -6.90 1.55
CA PRO A 286 16.01 -8.30 1.16
C PRO A 286 15.18 -8.38 -0.11
N SER A 287 14.27 -7.43 -0.18
CA SER A 287 13.43 -7.10 -1.29
C SER A 287 14.18 -6.94 -2.63
N SER A 288 15.37 -6.33 -2.65
CA SER A 288 16.17 -6.07 -3.86
C SER A 288 17.21 -7.17 -4.13
N THR A 289 17.39 -8.12 -3.22
CA THR A 289 18.48 -9.11 -3.30
C THR A 289 18.00 -10.57 -3.23
N ALA A 290 16.71 -10.80 -3.00
CA ALA A 290 16.09 -12.12 -3.00
C ALA A 290 15.67 -12.61 -4.40
N GLU A 291 16.34 -12.16 -5.47
CA GLU A 291 16.11 -12.62 -6.85
C GLU A 291 17.42 -13.16 -7.45
N PRO A 292 17.37 -14.11 -8.40
CA PRO A 292 18.55 -14.58 -9.12
C PRO A 292 19.12 -13.49 -10.02
N LEU A 293 20.42 -13.58 -10.30
CA LEU A 293 21.14 -12.57 -11.07
C LEU A 293 20.57 -12.37 -12.49
N TRP A 294 20.09 -13.42 -13.15
CA TRP A 294 19.47 -13.32 -14.48
C TRP A 294 18.21 -12.46 -14.48
N GLN A 295 17.40 -12.58 -13.45
CA GLN A 295 16.15 -11.82 -13.34
C GLN A 295 16.44 -10.35 -13.12
N ALA A 296 17.41 -10.03 -12.25
CA ALA A 296 17.87 -8.65 -12.11
C ALA A 296 18.48 -8.11 -13.40
N ALA A 297 19.26 -8.91 -14.14
CA ALA A 297 19.85 -8.50 -15.40
C ALA A 297 18.77 -8.10 -16.43
N GLU A 298 17.73 -8.93 -16.59
CA GLU A 298 16.59 -8.66 -17.46
C GLU A 298 15.87 -7.36 -17.08
N ILE A 299 15.57 -7.18 -15.78
CA ILE A 299 14.87 -6.01 -15.26
C ILE A 299 15.66 -4.71 -15.50
N HIS A 300 16.98 -4.80 -15.39
CA HIS A 300 17.88 -3.67 -15.59
C HIS A 300 18.36 -3.52 -17.04
N GLY A 301 17.81 -4.32 -17.98
CA GLY A 301 18.10 -4.23 -19.40
C GLY A 301 19.55 -4.54 -19.75
N VAL A 302 20.22 -5.39 -18.97
CA VAL A 302 21.62 -5.80 -19.16
C VAL A 302 21.71 -7.27 -19.51
N ASN A 303 22.68 -7.64 -20.36
CA ASN A 303 22.95 -9.05 -20.64
C ASN A 303 23.50 -9.74 -19.38
N VAL A 304 22.86 -10.84 -18.95
CA VAL A 304 23.24 -11.56 -17.74
C VAL A 304 24.67 -12.09 -17.79
N TYR A 305 25.16 -12.55 -18.94
CA TYR A 305 26.50 -13.11 -19.06
C TYR A 305 27.58 -12.03 -18.99
N ASP A 306 27.33 -10.84 -19.55
CA ASP A 306 28.22 -9.68 -19.37
C ASP A 306 28.28 -9.25 -17.91
N LEU A 307 27.13 -9.27 -17.22
CA LEU A 307 27.06 -8.95 -15.80
C LEU A 307 27.83 -9.97 -14.95
N VAL A 308 27.66 -11.27 -15.23
CA VAL A 308 28.46 -12.34 -14.58
C VAL A 308 29.95 -12.11 -14.78
N GLN A 309 30.40 -11.79 -16.00
CA GLN A 309 31.82 -11.52 -16.25
C GLN A 309 32.36 -10.34 -15.44
N LYS A 310 31.59 -9.25 -15.35
CA LYS A 310 31.97 -8.08 -14.54
C LYS A 310 32.03 -8.41 -13.05
N LEU A 311 31.06 -9.17 -12.54
CA LEU A 311 31.04 -9.61 -11.15
C LEU A 311 32.18 -10.57 -10.83
N GLU A 312 32.46 -11.53 -11.70
CA GLU A 312 33.60 -12.45 -11.57
C GLU A 312 34.95 -11.71 -11.63
N THR A 313 35.06 -10.69 -12.48
CA THR A 313 36.26 -9.84 -12.56
C THR A 313 36.45 -9.06 -11.27
N ALA A 314 35.40 -8.42 -10.74
CA ALA A 314 35.45 -7.71 -9.47
C ALA A 314 35.73 -8.66 -8.29
N ARG A 315 35.13 -9.85 -8.29
CA ARG A 315 35.34 -10.91 -7.29
C ARG A 315 36.80 -11.33 -7.22
N LYS A 316 37.44 -11.55 -8.37
CA LYS A 316 38.84 -12.02 -8.49
C LYS A 316 39.89 -10.90 -8.37
N GLY A 317 39.47 -9.64 -8.39
CA GLY A 317 40.31 -8.46 -8.51
C GLY A 317 40.48 -7.63 -7.23
N ALA A 318 40.43 -8.25 -6.06
CA ALA A 318 40.80 -7.64 -4.78
C ALA A 318 41.95 -8.41 -4.12
#